data_AF-A0A7S0AGC4-F1
#
_entry.id   AF-A0A7S0AGC4-F1
#
_cell.length_a   1.000
_cell.length_b   1.000
_cell.length_c   1.000
_cell.angle_alpha   90.00
_cell.angle_beta   90.00
_cell.angle_gamma   90.00
#
_symmetry.space_group_name_H-M   'P 1'
#
loop_
_entity.id
_entity.type
_entity.pdbx_description
1 polymer ?
#
loop_
_entity_poly.entity_id
_entity_poly.type
_entity_poly.pdbx_seq_one_letter_code
_entity_poly.pdbx_strand_id
1 'polypeptide(L)'
;QPSWGTSPRPPSWGASPRPPSWRASPRPPSGRGSQRAAEQAFWASVVCARVQPDASGRYGFQHFEMLPLLHPVWPRPIAAYTEFRHAFRTSDLVPLPPPLGMHHSFVMLELEGNSQEICLDRYDDSLELMIGEREAMRTMATRYRATGQLRPVDGERPVEELPRVQLGSAVGMPDVRVEDLYTWIKGPLASAWQPQELNPVNCQHFTGDLQQFLRCGEHEIRVHALHPRPPKAH
;
A
#
# COMPACT_ATOMS: atom_id res chain seq x y z
N GLN A 1 43.62 -55.74 -24.71
CA GLN A 1 43.90 -54.35 -25.11
C GLN A 1 42.57 -53.60 -25.15
N PRO A 2 42.31 -52.63 -24.24
CA PRO A 2 41.15 -51.76 -24.35
C PRO A 2 41.53 -50.41 -24.98
N SER A 3 40.82 -50.04 -26.05
CA SER A 3 40.91 -48.74 -26.72
C SER A 3 40.08 -47.70 -25.98
N TRP A 4 40.72 -46.62 -25.53
CA TRP A 4 40.04 -45.46 -24.95
C TRP A 4 39.39 -44.62 -26.07
N GLY A 5 38.06 -44.58 -26.08
CA GLY A 5 37.28 -43.71 -26.96
C GLY A 5 37.37 -42.25 -26.50
N THR A 6 37.66 -41.35 -27.44
CA THR A 6 37.74 -39.90 -27.22
C THR A 6 36.34 -39.28 -27.10
N SER A 7 36.05 -38.66 -25.97
CA SER A 7 34.83 -37.86 -25.76
C SER A 7 34.80 -36.63 -26.67
N PRO A 8 33.66 -36.32 -27.34
CA PRO A 8 33.52 -35.11 -28.13
C PRO A 8 33.35 -33.87 -27.25
N ARG A 9 33.94 -32.76 -27.71
CA ARG A 9 33.93 -31.44 -27.07
C ARG A 9 32.55 -30.78 -27.24
N PRO A 10 31.97 -30.13 -26.22
CA PRO A 10 30.69 -29.44 -26.35
C PRO A 10 30.80 -28.19 -27.24
N PRO A 11 29.70 -27.78 -27.91
CA PRO A 11 29.69 -26.62 -28.78
C PRO A 11 29.84 -25.32 -27.99
N SER A 12 30.65 -24.40 -28.53
CA SER A 12 30.83 -23.05 -28.00
C SER A 12 29.55 -22.23 -28.20
N TRP A 13 28.94 -21.78 -27.11
CA TRP A 13 27.82 -20.85 -27.15
C TRP A 13 28.32 -19.48 -27.62
N GLY A 14 27.85 -19.07 -28.80
CA GLY A 14 28.10 -17.75 -29.37
C GLY A 14 27.55 -16.63 -28.48
N ALA A 15 28.26 -15.51 -28.48
CA ALA A 15 27.94 -14.32 -27.70
C ALA A 15 26.48 -13.88 -27.93
N SER A 16 25.69 -13.85 -26.86
CA SER A 16 24.34 -13.29 -26.88
C SER A 16 24.40 -11.78 -27.10
N PRO A 17 23.53 -11.19 -27.94
CA PRO A 17 23.43 -9.75 -28.12
C PRO A 17 23.06 -9.09 -26.78
N ARG A 18 23.72 -7.97 -26.46
CA ARG A 18 23.38 -7.16 -25.28
C ARG A 18 21.92 -6.73 -25.36
N PRO A 19 21.12 -6.91 -24.29
CA PRO A 19 19.77 -6.37 -24.25
C PRO A 19 19.81 -4.83 -24.31
N PRO A 20 18.74 -4.18 -24.81
CA PRO A 20 18.61 -2.73 -24.82
C PRO A 20 18.83 -2.18 -23.41
N SER A 21 19.66 -1.16 -23.27
CA SER A 21 19.85 -0.47 -22.00
C SER A 21 18.53 0.21 -21.61
N TRP A 22 17.76 -0.42 -20.72
CA TRP A 22 16.61 0.20 -20.08
C TRP A 22 17.11 1.45 -19.37
N ARG A 23 16.59 2.60 -19.81
CA ARG A 23 16.95 3.93 -19.30
C ARG A 23 16.83 3.91 -17.79
N ALA A 24 17.88 4.41 -17.12
CA ALA A 24 17.86 4.67 -15.69
C ALA A 24 16.55 5.39 -15.32
N SER A 25 15.91 4.95 -14.22
CA SER A 25 14.76 5.62 -13.64
C SER A 25 15.01 7.14 -13.65
N PRO A 26 14.07 7.95 -14.15
CA PRO A 26 14.26 9.39 -14.21
C PRO A 26 14.67 9.88 -12.82
N ARG A 27 15.80 10.60 -12.76
CA ARG A 27 16.15 11.33 -11.53
C ARG A 27 14.96 12.23 -11.20
N PRO A 28 14.51 12.27 -9.93
CA PRO A 28 13.46 13.19 -9.55
C PRO A 28 13.86 14.60 -10.01
N PRO A 29 12.92 15.36 -10.60
CA PRO A 29 13.20 16.67 -11.15
C PRO A 29 13.76 17.56 -10.04
N SER A 30 15.02 17.96 -10.18
CA SER A 30 15.77 18.70 -9.15
C SER A 30 15.35 20.18 -9.00
N GLY A 31 14.22 20.57 -9.58
CA GLY A 31 13.67 21.92 -9.51
C GLY A 31 12.58 22.03 -8.44
N ARG A 32 12.72 23.00 -7.52
CA ARG A 32 11.69 23.31 -6.50
C ARG A 32 10.27 23.43 -7.07
N GLY A 33 10.13 23.94 -8.30
CA GLY A 33 8.83 24.06 -8.97
C GLY A 33 8.19 22.71 -9.28
N SER A 34 8.98 21.72 -9.67
CA SER A 34 8.46 20.39 -10.00
C SER A 34 8.04 19.62 -8.75
N GLN A 35 8.76 19.77 -7.64
CA GLN A 35 8.42 19.12 -6.37
C GLN A 35 7.09 19.64 -5.81
N ARG A 36 6.82 20.95 -5.92
CA ARG A 36 5.56 21.53 -5.47
C ARG A 36 4.36 21.05 -6.30
N ALA A 37 4.52 20.91 -7.61
CA ALA A 37 3.48 20.39 -8.49
C ALA A 37 3.18 18.90 -8.21
N ALA A 38 4.24 18.11 -7.98
CA ALA A 38 4.16 16.72 -7.53
C ALA A 38 3.39 16.57 -6.21
N GLU A 39 3.77 17.35 -5.19
CA GLU A 39 3.08 17.37 -3.90
C GLU A 39 1.60 17.77 -4.05
N GLN A 40 1.30 18.80 -4.85
CA GLN A 40 -0.07 19.22 -5.10
C GLN A 40 -0.90 18.14 -5.82
N ALA A 41 -0.29 17.42 -6.77
CA ALA A 41 -0.95 16.33 -7.48
C ALA A 41 -1.26 15.15 -6.55
N PHE A 42 -0.34 14.80 -5.65
CA PHE A 42 -0.57 13.78 -4.63
C PHE A 42 -1.76 14.15 -3.74
N TRP A 43 -1.77 15.36 -3.17
CA TRP A 43 -2.87 15.78 -2.29
C TRP A 43 -4.21 15.90 -3.02
N ALA A 44 -4.19 16.27 -4.30
CA ALA A 44 -5.40 16.29 -5.13
C ALA A 44 -5.98 14.89 -5.38
N SER A 45 -5.18 13.82 -5.20
CA SER A 45 -5.66 12.44 -5.31
C SER A 45 -6.02 11.80 -3.96
N VAL A 46 -5.86 12.51 -2.85
CA VAL A 46 -6.25 12.00 -1.53
C VAL A 46 -7.75 12.18 -1.32
N VAL A 47 -8.46 11.09 -1.02
CA VAL A 47 -9.89 11.10 -0.67
C VAL A 47 -10.04 10.73 0.79
N CYS A 48 -10.61 11.63 1.58
CA CYS A 48 -10.79 11.45 3.01
C CYS A 48 -12.28 11.54 3.37
N ALA A 49 -12.79 10.54 4.09
CA ALA A 49 -14.19 10.49 4.49
C ALA A 49 -14.36 10.09 5.96
N ARG A 50 -15.39 10.65 6.60
CA ARG A 50 -15.91 10.18 7.87
C ARG A 50 -17.13 9.31 7.64
N VAL A 51 -17.14 8.14 8.25
CA VAL A 51 -18.30 7.26 8.33
C VAL A 51 -19.09 7.59 9.60
N GLN A 52 -20.34 7.99 9.44
CA GLN A 52 -21.22 8.33 10.55
C GLN A 52 -22.68 8.01 10.23
N PRO A 53 -23.51 7.68 11.23
CA PRO A 53 -24.92 7.50 11.02
C PRO A 53 -25.59 8.84 10.68
N ASP A 54 -26.55 8.81 9.76
CA ASP A 54 -27.47 9.90 9.50
C ASP A 54 -28.61 9.93 10.53
N ALA A 55 -29.54 10.88 10.39
CA ALA A 55 -30.69 11.00 11.27
C ALA A 55 -31.63 9.77 11.26
N SER A 56 -31.52 8.90 10.25
CA SER A 56 -32.27 7.64 10.13
C SER A 56 -31.50 6.43 10.68
N GLY A 57 -30.29 6.65 11.20
CA GLY A 57 -29.39 5.59 11.66
C GLY A 57 -28.67 4.85 10.54
N ARG A 58 -28.76 5.32 9.28
CA ARG A 58 -28.03 4.73 8.16
C ARG A 58 -26.66 5.37 8.06
N TYR A 59 -25.62 4.57 7.84
CA TYR A 59 -24.27 5.11 7.69
C TYR A 59 -24.08 5.78 6.33
N GLY A 60 -23.50 6.99 6.38
CA GLY A 60 -23.13 7.77 5.20
C GLY A 60 -21.69 8.26 5.27
N PHE A 61 -21.25 8.90 4.19
CA PHE A 61 -19.92 9.47 4.04
C PHE A 61 -19.98 10.99 4.09
N GLN A 62 -19.18 11.59 4.96
CA GLN A 62 -18.91 13.03 4.93
C GLN A 62 -17.45 13.25 4.56
N HIS A 63 -17.18 13.96 3.46
CA HIS A 63 -15.82 14.17 2.97
C HIS A 63 -15.13 15.34 3.69
N PHE A 64 -13.84 15.19 3.94
CA PHE A 64 -13.01 16.15 4.66
C PHE A 64 -11.62 16.25 4.03
N GLU A 65 -10.89 17.32 4.36
CA GLU A 65 -9.44 17.33 4.25
C GLU A 65 -8.82 16.38 5.31
N MET A 66 -7.68 15.76 4.99
CA MET A 66 -7.05 14.76 5.88
C MET A 66 -6.71 15.32 7.26
N LEU A 67 -6.12 16.52 7.32
CA LEU A 67 -5.66 17.13 8.57
C LEU A 67 -6.83 17.38 9.56
N PRO A 68 -7.91 18.10 9.20
CA PRO A 68 -9.09 18.24 10.05
C PRO A 68 -9.75 16.91 10.43
N LEU A 69 -9.67 15.91 9.55
CA LEU A 69 -10.28 14.59 9.79
C LEU A 69 -9.55 13.83 10.91
N LEU A 70 -8.21 13.85 10.90
CA LEU A 70 -7.37 13.10 11.82
C LEU A 70 -7.05 13.85 13.12
N HIS A 71 -7.06 15.20 13.11
CA HIS A 71 -6.71 16.02 14.28
C HIS A 71 -7.42 15.60 15.60
N PRO A 72 -8.71 15.23 15.62
CA PRO A 72 -9.38 14.80 16.85
C PRO A 72 -8.79 13.53 17.49
N VAL A 73 -8.13 12.67 16.71
CA VAL A 73 -7.54 11.41 17.16
C VAL A 73 -6.01 11.39 17.08
N TRP A 74 -5.40 12.52 16.74
CA TRP A 74 -3.97 12.70 16.52
C TRP A 74 -3.05 12.12 17.62
N PRO A 75 -3.29 12.36 18.92
CA PRO A 75 -2.41 11.86 19.97
C PRO A 75 -2.59 10.37 20.27
N ARG A 76 -3.58 9.70 19.65
CA ARG A 76 -3.93 8.32 19.97
C ARG A 76 -2.90 7.36 19.38
N PRO A 77 -2.37 6.42 20.18
CA PRO A 77 -1.60 5.30 19.66
C PRO A 77 -2.45 4.40 18.77
N ILE A 78 -1.81 3.81 17.76
CA ILE A 78 -2.38 2.75 16.94
C ILE A 78 -2.08 1.43 17.66
N ALA A 79 -3.13 0.81 18.20
CA ALA A 79 -3.03 -0.39 19.02
C ALA A 79 -2.83 -1.66 18.17
N ALA A 80 -3.42 -1.70 16.97
CA ALA A 80 -3.32 -2.86 16.08
C ALA A 80 -3.70 -2.48 14.66
N TYR A 81 -3.44 -3.39 13.74
CA TYR A 81 -3.99 -3.31 12.40
C TYR A 81 -4.49 -4.67 11.91
N THR A 82 -5.40 -4.61 10.93
CA THR A 82 -5.95 -5.76 10.23
C THR A 82 -5.91 -5.49 8.73
N GLU A 83 -5.30 -6.38 7.96
CA GLU A 83 -5.32 -6.31 6.50
C GLU A 83 -6.56 -7.04 5.98
N PHE A 84 -7.19 -6.45 4.98
CA PHE A 84 -8.31 -7.03 4.26
C PHE A 84 -7.91 -7.25 2.81
N ARG A 85 -8.28 -8.39 2.25
CA ARG A 85 -7.99 -8.77 0.86
C ARG A 85 -9.26 -9.07 0.11
N HIS A 86 -9.32 -8.64 -1.15
CA HIS A 86 -10.41 -8.97 -2.05
C HIS A 86 -9.85 -9.46 -3.38
N ALA A 87 -10.02 -10.75 -3.65
CA ALA A 87 -9.50 -11.38 -4.85
C ALA A 87 -10.14 -10.80 -6.12
N PHE A 88 -9.33 -10.51 -7.14
CA PHE A 88 -9.84 -10.17 -8.47
C PHE A 88 -10.38 -11.41 -9.16
N ARG A 89 -11.31 -11.22 -10.11
CA ARG A 89 -11.86 -12.34 -10.90
C ARG A 89 -10.81 -13.13 -11.66
N THR A 90 -9.71 -12.48 -12.00
CA THR A 90 -8.59 -13.07 -12.74
C THR A 90 -7.68 -13.93 -11.86
N SER A 91 -7.81 -13.88 -10.53
CA SER A 91 -7.01 -14.70 -9.61
C SER A 91 -7.26 -16.20 -9.78
N ASP A 92 -8.48 -16.59 -10.14
CA ASP A 92 -8.85 -17.99 -10.39
C ASP A 92 -8.15 -18.56 -11.64
N LEU A 93 -7.79 -17.68 -12.58
CA LEU A 93 -7.15 -18.06 -13.84
C LEU A 93 -5.62 -18.15 -13.71
N VAL A 94 -5.03 -17.29 -12.88
CA VAL A 94 -3.58 -17.21 -12.68
C VAL A 94 -3.29 -16.97 -11.19
N PRO A 95 -3.18 -18.02 -10.38
CA PRO A 95 -2.83 -17.88 -8.98
C PRO A 95 -1.35 -17.49 -8.86
N LEU A 96 -1.10 -16.20 -8.61
CA LEU A 96 0.25 -15.68 -8.36
C LEU A 96 0.46 -15.50 -6.85
N PRO A 97 1.64 -15.85 -6.32
CA PRO A 97 1.96 -15.59 -4.92
C PRO A 97 2.08 -14.07 -4.66
N PRO A 98 1.79 -13.59 -3.44
CA PRO A 98 2.08 -12.21 -3.06
C PRO A 98 3.56 -11.84 -3.30
N PRO A 99 3.89 -10.59 -3.70
CA PRO A 99 3.02 -9.44 -3.97
C PRO A 99 2.52 -9.36 -5.43
N LEU A 100 2.67 -10.45 -6.20
CA LEU A 100 2.14 -10.55 -7.56
C LEU A 100 0.68 -11.00 -7.56
N GLY A 101 0.07 -11.15 -6.37
CA GLY A 101 -1.27 -11.65 -6.21
C GLY A 101 -2.28 -10.80 -6.97
N MET A 102 -3.32 -11.42 -7.48
CA MET A 102 -4.40 -10.72 -8.17
C MET A 102 -5.49 -10.38 -7.16
N HIS A 103 -5.16 -9.54 -6.16
CA HIS A 103 -6.13 -9.07 -5.17
C HIS A 103 -5.96 -7.58 -4.86
N HIS A 104 -7.05 -6.97 -4.42
CA HIS A 104 -7.06 -5.65 -3.81
C HIS A 104 -6.81 -5.78 -2.31
N SER A 105 -5.96 -4.93 -1.72
CA SER A 105 -5.70 -4.94 -0.28
C SER A 105 -5.89 -3.54 0.34
N PHE A 106 -6.43 -3.52 1.56
CA PHE A 106 -6.55 -2.31 2.37
C PHE A 106 -6.32 -2.65 3.85
N VAL A 107 -6.04 -1.65 4.68
CA VAL A 107 -5.69 -1.85 6.09
C VAL A 107 -6.63 -1.06 6.99
N MET A 108 -7.15 -1.70 8.02
CA MET A 108 -7.84 -1.05 9.13
C MET A 108 -6.91 -0.93 10.33
N LEU A 109 -6.89 0.24 10.96
CA LEU A 109 -6.08 0.60 12.11
C LEU A 109 -7.00 0.81 13.32
N GLU A 110 -6.70 0.08 14.39
CA GLU A 110 -7.38 0.19 15.67
C GLU A 110 -6.68 1.22 16.55
N LEU A 111 -7.43 2.17 17.09
CA LEU A 111 -6.90 3.22 17.96
C LEU A 111 -7.04 2.84 19.43
N GLU A 112 -5.99 3.06 20.23
CA GLU A 112 -6.00 2.73 21.65
C GLU A 112 -7.03 3.57 22.43
N GLY A 113 -7.86 2.89 23.23
CA GLY A 113 -8.86 3.53 24.10
C GLY A 113 -9.93 4.32 23.33
N ASN A 114 -10.17 3.98 22.06
CA ASN A 114 -11.11 4.69 21.19
C ASN A 114 -12.02 3.67 20.48
N SER A 115 -13.28 4.04 20.25
CA SER A 115 -14.23 3.26 19.46
C SER A 115 -14.06 3.48 17.96
N GLN A 116 -13.20 4.40 17.52
CA GLN A 116 -12.96 4.69 16.13
C GLN A 116 -11.83 3.85 15.52
N GLU A 117 -11.97 3.54 14.24
CA GLU A 117 -10.96 2.90 13.40
C GLU A 117 -10.67 3.75 12.17
N ILE A 118 -9.44 3.64 11.65
CA ILE A 118 -9.01 4.29 10.41
C ILE A 118 -8.81 3.22 9.35
N CYS A 119 -9.46 3.34 8.19
CA CYS A 119 -9.19 2.49 7.03
C CYS A 119 -8.34 3.27 6.03
N LEU A 120 -7.23 2.69 5.58
CA LEU A 120 -6.42 3.21 4.49
C LEU A 120 -6.40 2.23 3.32
N ASP A 121 -6.60 2.78 2.13
CA ASP A 121 -6.65 2.04 0.88
C ASP A 121 -5.94 2.84 -0.22
N ARG A 122 -5.20 2.15 -1.09
CA ARG A 122 -4.70 2.73 -2.34
C ARG A 122 -5.52 2.11 -3.44
N TYR A 123 -6.20 2.93 -4.22
CA TYR A 123 -6.91 2.42 -5.38
C TYR A 123 -6.65 3.33 -6.56
N ASP A 124 -6.26 2.74 -7.67
CA ASP A 124 -5.83 3.49 -8.85
C ASP A 124 -4.73 4.49 -8.45
N ASP A 125 -4.89 5.77 -8.76
CA ASP A 125 -3.94 6.83 -8.40
C ASP A 125 -4.28 7.56 -7.09
N SER A 126 -5.35 7.17 -6.39
CA SER A 126 -5.80 7.82 -5.15
C SER A 126 -5.35 7.09 -3.88
N LEU A 127 -5.04 7.88 -2.85
CA LEU A 127 -4.97 7.41 -1.48
C LEU A 127 -6.33 7.69 -0.82
N GLU A 128 -6.97 6.65 -0.32
CA GLU A 128 -8.26 6.72 0.33
C GLU A 128 -8.12 6.50 1.83
N LEU A 129 -8.75 7.37 2.62
CA LEU A 129 -8.78 7.28 4.07
C LEU A 129 -10.22 7.42 4.55
N MET A 130 -10.64 6.50 5.41
CA MET A 130 -11.91 6.58 6.13
C MET A 130 -11.67 6.53 7.63
N ILE A 131 -12.48 7.26 8.40
CA ILE A 131 -12.53 7.14 9.86
C ILE A 131 -13.98 7.10 10.35
N GLY A 132 -14.25 6.27 11.34
CA GLY A 132 -15.60 6.14 11.92
C GLY A 132 -15.60 5.19 13.10
N GLU A 133 -16.76 4.96 13.69
CA GLU A 133 -16.96 3.97 14.76
C GLU A 133 -16.67 2.55 14.24
N ARG A 134 -16.06 1.68 15.05
CA ARG A 134 -15.52 0.37 14.68
C ARG A 134 -16.52 -0.54 13.95
N GLU A 135 -17.70 -0.75 14.52
CA GLU A 135 -18.70 -1.65 13.94
C GLU A 135 -19.20 -1.12 12.60
N ALA A 136 -19.48 0.19 12.55
CA ALA A 136 -19.82 0.89 11.32
C ALA A 136 -18.71 0.80 10.27
N MET A 137 -17.46 1.04 10.68
CA MET A 137 -16.30 1.08 9.81
C MET A 137 -16.04 -0.27 9.16
N ARG A 138 -16.10 -1.37 9.91
CA ARG A 138 -15.92 -2.72 9.35
C ARG A 138 -17.01 -3.05 8.33
N THR A 139 -18.25 -2.68 8.62
CA THR A 139 -19.38 -2.89 7.69
C THR A 139 -19.23 -2.04 6.43
N MET A 140 -18.85 -0.78 6.57
CA MET A 140 -18.76 0.15 5.45
C MET A 140 -17.51 -0.10 4.61
N ALA A 141 -16.34 -0.27 5.22
CA ALA A 141 -15.07 -0.43 4.51
C ALA A 141 -14.99 -1.73 3.69
N THR A 142 -15.69 -2.79 4.08
CA THR A 142 -15.77 -4.04 3.31
C THR A 142 -16.68 -3.95 2.09
N ARG A 143 -17.61 -2.99 2.06
CA ARG A 143 -18.58 -2.82 0.97
C ARG A 143 -18.35 -1.59 0.10
N TYR A 144 -17.77 -0.55 0.68
CA TYR A 144 -17.63 0.76 0.07
C TYR A 144 -16.21 1.27 0.23
N ARG A 145 -15.87 2.19 -0.66
CA ARG A 145 -14.63 2.95 -0.70
C ARG A 145 -14.81 4.33 -0.05
N ALA A 146 -13.72 5.05 0.19
CA ALA A 146 -13.81 6.40 0.76
C ALA A 146 -14.60 7.37 -0.14
N THR A 147 -14.57 7.12 -1.45
CA THR A 147 -15.36 7.83 -2.48
C THR A 147 -16.87 7.53 -2.42
N GLY A 148 -17.31 6.57 -1.59
CA GLY A 148 -18.67 6.05 -1.57
C GLY A 148 -18.97 5.04 -2.68
N GLN A 149 -18.01 4.72 -3.56
CA GLN A 149 -18.17 3.68 -4.58
C GLN A 149 -18.26 2.30 -3.94
N LEU A 150 -19.13 1.44 -4.49
CA LEU A 150 -19.22 0.04 -4.09
C LEU A 150 -17.96 -0.72 -4.50
N ARG A 151 -17.46 -1.56 -3.59
CA ARG A 151 -16.48 -2.58 -3.94
C ARG A 151 -17.18 -3.70 -4.72
N PRO A 152 -16.54 -4.31 -5.73
CA PRO A 152 -17.14 -5.37 -6.53
C PRO A 152 -17.11 -6.73 -5.80
N VAL A 153 -17.56 -6.75 -4.54
CA VAL A 153 -17.62 -7.94 -3.70
C VAL A 153 -18.86 -8.74 -4.09
N ASP A 154 -18.67 -10.02 -4.37
CA ASP A 154 -19.74 -10.97 -4.60
C ASP A 154 -19.62 -12.17 -3.65
N GLY A 155 -20.68 -12.97 -3.56
CA GLY A 155 -20.72 -14.10 -2.62
C GLY A 155 -19.68 -15.18 -2.90
N GLU A 156 -19.13 -15.23 -4.12
CA GLU A 156 -18.08 -16.17 -4.52
C GLU A 156 -16.69 -15.69 -4.05
N ARG A 157 -16.48 -14.38 -3.94
CA ARG A 157 -15.22 -13.76 -3.50
C ARG A 157 -15.50 -12.74 -2.39
N PRO A 158 -15.79 -13.21 -1.17
CA PRO A 158 -15.91 -12.30 -0.04
C PRO A 158 -14.59 -11.57 0.21
N VAL A 159 -14.67 -10.43 0.90
CA VAL A 159 -13.48 -9.81 1.46
C VAL A 159 -12.95 -10.73 2.57
N GLU A 160 -11.70 -11.14 2.43
CA GLU A 160 -10.97 -11.91 3.42
C GLU A 160 -10.35 -10.97 4.46
N GLU A 161 -10.67 -11.20 5.73
CA GLU A 161 -10.05 -10.51 6.86
C GLU A 161 -8.86 -11.35 7.35
N LEU A 162 -7.65 -10.79 7.33
CA LEU A 162 -6.46 -11.47 7.84
C LEU A 162 -6.35 -11.39 9.37
N PRO A 163 -5.51 -12.22 10.01
CA PRO A 163 -5.30 -12.13 11.45
C PRO A 163 -4.85 -10.73 11.89
N ARG A 164 -5.52 -10.22 12.91
CA ARG A 164 -5.18 -8.96 13.60
C ARG A 164 -3.74 -9.00 14.13
N VAL A 165 -2.99 -7.94 13.86
CA VAL A 165 -1.61 -7.77 14.33
C VAL A 165 -1.57 -6.69 15.40
N GLN A 166 -1.27 -7.09 16.64
CA GLN A 166 -1.07 -6.17 17.76
C GLN A 166 0.20 -5.34 17.53
N LEU A 167 0.14 -4.06 17.87
CA LEU A 167 1.25 -3.11 17.84
C LEU A 167 1.57 -2.59 19.25
N GLY A 168 2.66 -1.84 19.34
CA GLY A 168 3.10 -1.13 20.54
C GLY A 168 4.11 -1.89 21.39
N SER A 169 4.63 -1.19 22.39
CA SER A 169 5.72 -1.63 23.25
C SER A 169 5.41 -2.93 24.00
N ALA A 170 4.15 -3.20 24.30
CA ALA A 170 3.68 -4.44 24.94
C ALA A 170 4.01 -5.72 24.15
N VAL A 171 4.22 -5.61 22.82
CA VAL A 171 4.60 -6.72 21.94
C VAL A 171 5.98 -6.52 21.30
N GLY A 172 6.80 -5.62 21.86
CA GLY A 172 8.13 -5.32 21.35
C GLY A 172 8.14 -4.58 20.00
N MET A 173 7.07 -3.88 19.67
CA MET A 173 6.95 -3.02 18.48
C MET A 173 6.96 -1.54 18.89
N PRO A 174 7.26 -0.60 17.96
CA PRO A 174 7.21 0.82 18.27
C PRO A 174 5.78 1.29 18.56
N ASP A 175 5.66 2.28 19.45
CA ASP A 175 4.40 2.97 19.71
C ASP A 175 4.18 4.04 18.63
N VAL A 176 3.38 3.71 17.61
CA VAL A 176 3.06 4.63 16.50
C VAL A 176 1.75 5.35 16.79
N ARG A 177 1.73 6.68 16.67
CA ARG A 177 0.53 7.51 16.82
C ARG A 177 -0.07 7.88 15.48
N VAL A 178 -1.32 8.37 15.49
CA VAL A 178 -1.96 8.94 14.29
C VAL A 178 -1.17 10.14 13.73
N GLU A 179 -0.52 10.92 14.60
CA GLU A 179 0.44 11.97 14.20
C GLU A 179 1.57 11.45 13.30
N ASP A 180 2.19 10.34 13.72
CA ASP A 180 3.32 9.74 13.03
C ASP A 180 2.86 9.21 11.67
N LEU A 181 1.68 8.61 11.63
CA LEU A 181 1.03 8.17 10.39
C LEU A 181 0.81 9.34 9.43
N TYR A 182 0.25 10.47 9.89
CA TYR A 182 0.07 11.64 9.05
C TYR A 182 1.40 12.19 8.53
N THR A 183 2.43 12.24 9.38
CA THR A 183 3.78 12.69 9.02
C THR A 183 4.40 11.76 7.98
N TRP A 184 4.21 10.45 8.13
CA TRP A 184 4.65 9.44 7.16
C TRP A 184 3.93 9.58 5.82
N ILE A 185 2.61 9.79 5.83
CA ILE A 185 1.81 10.04 4.61
C ILE A 185 2.30 11.29 3.89
N LYS A 186 2.44 12.41 4.63
CA LYS A 186 2.79 13.72 4.07
C LYS A 186 4.24 13.80 3.56
N GLY A 187 5.16 13.07 4.18
CA GLY A 187 6.57 13.13 3.82
C GLY A 187 6.99 11.93 2.96
N PRO A 188 7.43 10.84 3.59
CA PRO A 188 7.91 9.64 2.91
C PRO A 188 6.99 9.08 1.83
N LEU A 189 5.70 8.87 2.15
CA LEU A 189 4.74 8.31 1.21
C LEU A 189 4.51 9.24 0.04
N ALA A 190 4.11 10.49 0.29
CA ALA A 190 3.91 11.48 -0.76
C ALA A 190 5.16 11.63 -1.65
N SER A 191 6.37 11.54 -1.09
CA SER A 191 7.61 11.65 -1.86
C SER A 191 7.85 10.46 -2.79
N ALA A 192 7.58 9.25 -2.31
CA ALA A 192 7.78 8.02 -3.08
C ALA A 192 6.62 7.73 -4.06
N TRP A 193 5.42 8.26 -3.79
CA TRP A 193 4.21 7.91 -4.50
C TRP A 193 3.75 9.05 -5.39
N GLN A 194 4.44 9.21 -6.51
CA GLN A 194 4.16 10.24 -7.50
C GLN A 194 3.28 9.69 -8.63
N PRO A 195 2.15 10.33 -8.99
CA PRO A 195 1.25 9.86 -10.05
C PRO A 195 1.90 9.63 -11.43
N GLN A 196 3.08 10.23 -11.66
CA GLN A 196 3.78 10.18 -12.94
C GLN A 196 4.88 9.11 -13.01
N GLU A 197 5.11 8.36 -11.93
CA GLU A 197 6.10 7.28 -11.96
C GLU A 197 5.52 6.04 -12.65
N LEU A 198 6.17 5.61 -13.74
CA LEU A 198 5.80 4.46 -14.56
C LEU A 198 5.87 3.10 -13.83
N ASN A 199 6.29 3.09 -12.57
CA ASN A 199 6.34 1.88 -11.76
C ASN A 199 5.00 1.72 -11.04
N PRO A 200 4.20 0.67 -11.32
CA PRO A 200 2.87 0.53 -10.78
C PRO A 200 2.95 0.12 -9.31
N VAL A 201 3.12 1.12 -8.44
CA VAL A 201 2.95 0.93 -7.01
C VAL A 201 1.46 0.72 -6.75
N ASN A 202 1.06 -0.56 -6.72
CA ASN A 202 -0.32 -0.96 -6.51
C ASN A 202 -0.69 -0.99 -5.01
N CYS A 203 -1.93 -1.38 -4.70
CA CYS A 203 -2.45 -1.46 -3.33
C CYS A 203 -1.71 -2.45 -2.42
N GLN A 204 -1.10 -3.49 -2.97
CA GLN A 204 -0.31 -4.46 -2.18
C GLN A 204 1.01 -3.85 -1.74
N HIS A 205 1.66 -3.06 -2.60
CA HIS A 205 2.85 -2.30 -2.22
C HIS A 205 2.51 -1.27 -1.14
N PHE A 206 1.38 -0.55 -1.29
CA PHE A 206 0.89 0.37 -0.23
C PHE A 206 0.79 -0.33 1.12
N THR A 207 0.12 -1.48 1.11
CA THR A 207 -0.19 -2.26 2.30
C THR A 207 1.10 -2.75 2.94
N GLY A 208 2.07 -3.22 2.15
CA GLY A 208 3.39 -3.60 2.61
C GLY A 208 4.16 -2.45 3.26
N ASP A 209 4.23 -1.29 2.59
CA ASP A 209 4.92 -0.10 3.09
C ASP A 209 4.29 0.40 4.40
N LEU A 210 2.95 0.43 4.47
CA LEU A 210 2.22 0.81 5.68
C LEU A 210 2.49 -0.17 6.84
N GLN A 211 2.48 -1.48 6.58
CA GLN A 211 2.77 -2.47 7.61
C GLN A 211 4.22 -2.38 8.11
N GLN A 212 5.18 -2.10 7.22
CA GLN A 212 6.56 -1.89 7.59
C GLN A 212 6.72 -0.64 8.47
N PHE A 213 6.08 0.48 8.09
CA PHE A 213 6.03 1.69 8.91
C PHE A 213 5.50 1.39 10.32
N LEU A 214 4.37 0.67 10.41
CA LEU A 214 3.73 0.35 11.70
C LEU A 214 4.59 -0.58 12.57
N ARG A 215 5.33 -1.53 11.98
CA ARG A 215 6.12 -2.53 12.73
C ARG A 215 7.52 -2.06 13.10
N CYS A 216 8.13 -1.22 12.27
CA CYS A 216 9.54 -0.85 12.43
C CYS A 216 9.73 0.61 12.82
N GLY A 217 8.70 1.45 12.71
CA GLY A 217 8.83 2.91 12.83
C GLY A 217 9.74 3.50 11.76
N GLU A 218 10.06 2.73 10.71
CA GLU A 218 10.88 3.20 9.61
C GLU A 218 10.07 4.23 8.81
N HIS A 219 10.61 5.44 8.72
CA HIS A 219 10.03 6.51 7.92
C HIS A 219 10.54 6.50 6.48
N GLU A 220 11.27 5.48 6.01
CA GLU A 220 11.77 5.44 4.64
C GLU A 220 11.02 4.39 3.83
N ILE A 221 10.41 4.79 2.72
CA ILE A 221 9.82 3.85 1.77
C ILE A 221 10.93 3.34 0.86
N ARG A 222 11.26 2.07 1.05
CA ARG A 222 12.18 1.37 0.16
C ARG A 222 11.43 1.06 -1.12
N VAL A 223 11.49 1.96 -2.10
CA VAL A 223 10.95 1.68 -3.44
C VAL A 223 11.67 0.43 -3.95
N HIS A 224 10.97 -0.70 -3.87
CA HIS A 224 11.47 -1.96 -4.38
C HIS A 224 11.60 -1.78 -5.90
N ALA A 225 12.81 -1.48 -6.36
CA ALA A 225 13.11 -1.54 -7.77
C ALA A 225 12.80 -2.99 -8.19
N LEU A 226 11.77 -3.18 -9.02
CA LEU A 226 11.38 -4.49 -9.58
C LEU A 226 12.54 -5.18 -10.31
N HIS A 227 13.62 -4.46 -10.57
CA HIS A 227 14.90 -5.00 -10.98
C HIS A 227 15.98 -4.66 -9.96
N PRO A 228 16.58 -5.65 -9.27
CA PRO A 228 17.83 -5.41 -8.55
C PRO A 228 18.82 -4.82 -9.55
N ARG A 229 19.43 -3.66 -9.21
CA ARG A 229 20.51 -3.12 -10.02
C ARG A 229 21.56 -4.23 -10.14
N PRO A 230 21.95 -4.65 -11.36
CA PRO A 230 23.00 -5.63 -11.50
C PRO A 230 24.25 -5.12 -10.75
N PRO A 231 25.02 -6.02 -10.11
CA PRO A 231 26.20 -5.62 -9.38
C PRO A 231 27.09 -4.78 -10.30
N LYS A 232 27.61 -3.66 -9.80
CA LYS A 232 28.59 -2.87 -10.54
C LYS A 232 29.77 -3.79 -10.83
N ALA A 233 30.04 -4.07 -12.11
CA ALA A 233 31.24 -4.76 -12.50
C ALA A 233 32.44 -3.90 -12.05
N HIS A 234 33.29 -4.48 -11.21
CA HIS A 234 34.56 -3.90 -10.79
C HIS A 234 35.64 -4.17 -11.83
#